data_AF-K2GGG6-F1
#
_entry.id   AF-K2GGG6-F1
#
_cell.length_a   1.000
_cell.length_b   1.000
_cell.length_c   1.000
_cell.angle_alpha   90.00
_cell.angle_beta   90.00
_cell.angle_gamma   90.00
#
_symmetry.space_group_name_H-M   'P 1'
#
loop_
_entity.id
_entity.type
_entity.pdbx_description
1 polymer ?
#
loop_
_entity_poly.entity_id
_entity_poly.type
_entity_poly.pdbx_seq_one_letter_code
_entity_poly.pdbx_strand_id
1 'polypeptide(L)'
;MSYQSSQLPEDESINRKLLQETNRSLKIAQAELTVKKVYKTMEYEKMMKILNERRRDVVVGLSVQKSEESQQSKPIKNDDVTSPKPQINNKGIPFFWIRALSAVSLFLSYNTVEEDLVALSYLNDIKITTLTPSFDMKSLTIRMGKELSFFFDKNPYFTNDHFTIRMIYRANESGERIGSTGRIKVITNGIDWKVNLLEINSSSFFNVFIQELVNEEDYEILDSVFDNFNTKAIQYFYQFN
;
A
#
# COMPACT_ATOMS: atom_id res chain seq x y z
N MET A 1 22.30 -13.39 58.64
CA MET A 1 22.41 -14.60 57.79
C MET A 1 22.79 -14.14 56.40
N SER A 2 24.03 -14.40 55.99
CA SER A 2 24.56 -13.95 54.69
C SER A 2 24.14 -14.98 53.64
N TYR A 3 23.39 -14.55 52.62
CA TYR A 3 23.10 -15.37 51.45
C TYR A 3 24.44 -15.68 50.75
N GLN A 4 24.89 -16.93 50.84
CA GLN A 4 25.98 -17.40 49.99
C GLN A 4 25.48 -17.41 48.54
N SER A 5 26.07 -16.51 47.75
CA SER A 5 26.09 -16.58 46.29
C SER A 5 26.56 -17.99 45.89
N SER A 6 25.63 -18.83 45.47
CA SER A 6 25.92 -20.14 44.91
C SER A 6 26.52 -19.92 43.52
N GLN A 7 27.86 -19.95 43.44
CA GLN A 7 28.55 -20.05 42.15
C GLN A 7 28.08 -21.32 41.44
N LEU A 8 27.45 -21.14 40.28
CA LEU A 8 27.13 -22.24 39.37
C LEU A 8 28.42 -23.01 39.03
N PRO A 9 28.37 -24.35 38.89
CA PRO A 9 29.51 -25.12 38.41
C PRO A 9 30.06 -24.52 37.12
N GLU A 10 31.38 -24.42 37.00
CA GLU A 10 32.06 -23.75 35.88
C GLU A 10 31.60 -24.29 34.52
N ASP A 11 31.43 -25.61 34.43
CA ASP A 11 30.92 -26.31 33.25
C ASP A 11 29.49 -25.89 32.88
N GLU A 12 28.60 -25.66 33.86
CA GLU A 12 27.23 -25.21 33.60
C GLU A 12 27.22 -23.77 33.06
N SER A 13 28.09 -22.91 33.61
CA SER A 13 28.25 -21.53 33.14
C SER A 13 28.76 -21.47 31.69
N ILE A 14 29.76 -22.29 31.36
CA ILE A 14 30.30 -22.43 30.00
C ILE A 14 29.21 -22.92 29.04
N ASN A 15 28.50 -23.99 29.41
CA ASN A 15 27.43 -24.56 28.57
C ASN A 15 26.28 -23.57 28.34
N ARG A 16 25.90 -22.76 29.34
CA ARG A 16 24.89 -21.71 29.18
C ARG A 16 25.32 -20.63 28.19
N LYS A 17 26.58 -20.22 28.21
CA LYS A 17 27.12 -19.25 27.23
C LYS A 17 27.11 -19.82 25.81
N LEU A 18 27.58 -21.05 25.64
CA LEU A 18 27.56 -21.74 24.33
C LEU A 18 26.13 -21.88 23.78
N LEU A 19 25.16 -22.21 24.65
CA LEU A 19 23.75 -22.29 24.25
C LEU A 19 23.20 -20.92 23.82
N GLN A 20 23.56 -19.84 24.52
CA GLN A 20 23.16 -18.47 24.15
C GLN A 20 23.75 -18.05 22.79
N GLU A 21 25.02 -18.34 22.54
CA GLU A 21 25.70 -18.06 21.26
C GLU A 21 25.09 -18.87 20.11
N THR A 22 24.79 -20.14 20.35
CA THR A 22 24.13 -21.03 19.38
C THR A 22 22.73 -20.52 19.05
N ASN A 23 21.93 -20.16 20.06
CA ASN A 23 20.60 -19.61 19.86
C ASN A 23 20.64 -18.26 19.12
N ARG A 24 21.63 -17.41 19.41
CA ARG A 24 21.85 -16.17 18.66
C ARG A 24 22.13 -16.45 17.18
N SER A 25 23.00 -17.43 16.90
CA SER A 25 23.36 -17.81 15.54
C SER A 25 22.16 -18.39 14.77
N LEU A 26 21.33 -19.19 15.44
CA LEU A 26 20.07 -19.69 14.88
C LEU A 26 19.11 -18.56 14.48
N LYS A 27 18.91 -17.58 15.37
CA LYS A 27 18.05 -16.41 15.09
C LYS A 27 18.56 -15.59 13.90
N ILE A 28 19.88 -15.44 13.77
CA ILE A 28 20.48 -14.74 12.62
C ILE A 28 20.18 -15.51 11.32
N ALA A 29 20.41 -16.81 11.29
CA ALA A 29 20.14 -17.64 10.11
C ALA A 29 18.65 -17.64 9.72
N GLN A 30 17.75 -17.68 10.71
CA GLN A 30 16.31 -17.56 10.50
C GLN A 30 15.92 -16.20 9.92
N ALA A 31 16.48 -15.11 10.45
CA ALA A 31 16.22 -13.78 9.94
C ALA A 31 16.71 -13.60 8.50
N GLU A 32 17.89 -14.14 8.15
CA GLU A 32 18.39 -14.15 6.78
C GLU A 32 17.47 -14.92 5.83
N LEU A 33 16.95 -16.07 6.26
CA LEU A 33 15.98 -16.84 5.49
C LEU A 33 14.69 -16.03 5.27
N THR A 34 14.18 -15.36 6.31
CA THR A 34 12.99 -14.51 6.23
C THR A 34 13.20 -13.34 5.27
N VAL A 35 14.35 -12.67 5.34
CA VAL A 35 14.73 -11.60 4.40
C VAL A 35 14.77 -12.13 2.96
N LYS A 36 15.36 -13.31 2.73
CA LYS A 36 15.37 -13.95 1.39
C LYS A 36 13.97 -14.27 0.88
N LYS A 37 13.06 -14.72 1.74
CA LYS A 37 11.64 -14.93 1.38
C LYS A 37 10.98 -13.64 0.91
N VAL A 38 11.22 -12.52 1.61
CA VAL A 38 10.68 -11.21 1.21
C VAL A 38 11.25 -10.76 -0.14
N TYR A 39 12.55 -10.89 -0.38
CA TYR A 39 13.12 -10.62 -1.71
C TYR A 39 12.48 -11.47 -2.80
N LYS A 40 12.21 -12.74 -2.51
CA LYS A 40 11.51 -13.62 -3.45
C LYS A 40 10.08 -13.14 -3.73
N THR A 41 9.35 -12.69 -2.71
CA THR A 41 8.03 -12.05 -2.89
C THR A 41 8.13 -10.81 -3.79
N MET A 42 9.13 -9.95 -3.58
CA MET A 42 9.34 -8.77 -4.42
C MET A 42 9.64 -9.13 -5.89
N GLU A 43 10.28 -10.27 -6.18
CA GLU A 43 10.44 -10.77 -7.56
C GLU A 43 9.10 -11.12 -8.18
N TYR A 44 8.22 -11.82 -7.45
CA TYR A 44 6.88 -12.15 -7.92
C TYR A 44 5.99 -10.92 -8.07
N GLU A 45 6.15 -9.90 -7.21
CA GLU A 45 5.46 -8.61 -7.35
C GLU A 45 5.79 -7.95 -8.70
N LYS A 46 7.04 -8.01 -9.15
CA LYS A 46 7.42 -7.50 -10.48
C LYS A 46 6.71 -8.25 -11.61
N MET A 47 6.51 -9.56 -11.48
CA MET A 47 5.75 -10.35 -12.46
C MET A 47 4.25 -9.98 -12.43
N MET A 48 3.67 -9.83 -11.23
CA MET A 48 2.28 -9.42 -11.04
C MET A 48 2.02 -8.00 -11.56
N LYS A 49 3.05 -7.14 -11.60
CA LYS A 49 2.96 -5.78 -12.15
C LYS A 49 2.36 -5.76 -13.56
N ILE A 50 2.73 -6.72 -14.43
CA ILE A 50 2.21 -6.81 -15.80
C ILE A 50 0.69 -7.03 -15.79
N LEU A 51 0.19 -7.89 -14.90
CA LEU A 51 -1.24 -8.17 -14.76
C LEU A 51 -1.98 -6.96 -14.18
N ASN A 52 -1.37 -6.26 -13.23
CA ASN A 52 -1.93 -5.04 -12.65
C ASN A 52 -1.98 -3.89 -13.66
N GLU A 53 -0.95 -3.72 -14.49
CA GLU A 53 -0.95 -2.76 -15.60
C GLU A 53 -2.05 -3.09 -16.61
N ARG A 54 -2.23 -4.37 -16.96
CA ARG A 54 -3.35 -4.79 -17.81
C ARG A 54 -4.71 -4.51 -17.17
N ARG A 55 -4.85 -4.72 -15.86
CA ARG A 55 -6.08 -4.40 -15.13
C ARG A 55 -6.37 -2.91 -15.16
N ARG A 56 -5.35 -2.06 -14.94
CA ARG A 56 -5.45 -0.61 -15.11
C ARG A 56 -5.93 -0.24 -16.51
N ASP A 57 -5.32 -0.81 -17.54
CA ASP A 57 -5.70 -0.53 -18.93
C ASP A 57 -7.17 -0.88 -19.22
N VAL A 58 -7.68 -1.97 -18.64
CA VAL A 58 -9.11 -2.33 -18.73
C VAL A 58 -9.98 -1.34 -17.97
N VAL A 59 -9.61 -1.00 -16.73
CA VAL A 59 -10.36 -0.08 -15.87
C VAL A 59 -10.48 1.31 -16.51
N VAL A 60 -9.42 1.80 -17.14
CA VAL A 60 -9.40 3.12 -17.82
C VAL A 60 -9.94 3.05 -19.26
N GLY A 61 -10.11 1.84 -19.82
CA GLY A 61 -10.67 1.63 -21.16
C GLY A 61 -9.66 1.66 -22.31
N LEU A 62 -8.36 1.63 -22.01
CA LEU A 62 -7.28 1.56 -23.01
C LEU A 62 -7.22 0.19 -23.70
N SER A 63 -7.65 -0.88 -23.03
CA SER A 63 -7.63 -2.23 -23.61
C SER A 63 -8.53 -2.37 -24.84
N VAL A 64 -9.67 -1.66 -24.85
CA VAL A 64 -10.62 -1.64 -25.98
C VAL A 64 -10.02 -0.90 -27.17
N GLN A 65 -9.31 0.21 -26.92
CA GLN A 65 -8.61 0.97 -27.98
C GLN A 65 -7.53 0.12 -28.67
N LYS A 66 -6.77 -0.68 -27.90
CA LYS A 66 -5.75 -1.58 -28.45
C LYS A 66 -6.33 -2.70 -29.33
N SER A 67 -7.54 -3.18 -29.03
CA SER A 67 -8.25 -4.15 -29.89
C SER A 67 -8.86 -3.51 -31.13
N GLU A 68 -9.36 -2.27 -31.04
CA GLU A 68 -9.95 -1.53 -32.15
C GLU A 68 -8.89 -1.03 -33.16
N GLU A 69 -7.73 -0.55 -32.68
CA GLU A 69 -6.59 -0.15 -33.53
C GLU A 69 -5.99 -1.32 -34.32
N SER A 70 -6.11 -2.55 -33.81
CA SER A 70 -5.69 -3.76 -34.54
C SER A 70 -6.61 -4.10 -35.71
N GLN A 71 -7.78 -3.47 -35.82
CA GLN A 71 -8.81 -3.76 -36.82
C GLN A 71 -9.06 -2.61 -37.82
N GLN A 72 -8.40 -1.45 -37.70
CA GLN A 72 -8.65 -0.30 -38.58
C GLN A 72 -7.41 0.19 -39.34
N SER A 73 -7.24 -0.30 -40.56
CA SER A 73 -6.50 0.38 -41.62
C SER A 73 -7.43 1.33 -42.43
N LYS A 74 -7.55 2.60 -41.97
CA LYS A 74 -7.80 3.92 -42.66
C LYS A 74 -8.98 4.10 -43.66
N PRO A 75 -9.46 5.35 -44.00
CA PRO A 75 -8.88 6.70 -43.77
C PRO A 75 -9.81 7.88 -43.29
N ILE A 76 -9.24 8.78 -42.47
CA ILE A 76 -9.09 10.27 -42.55
C ILE A 76 -10.29 11.30 -42.52
N LYS A 77 -10.12 12.33 -41.64
CA LYS A 77 -10.61 13.77 -41.56
C LYS A 77 -12.02 14.06 -41.00
N ASN A 78 -12.34 15.13 -40.25
CA ASN A 78 -11.77 16.49 -40.03
C ASN A 78 -12.19 17.07 -38.64
N ASP A 79 -11.54 18.19 -38.29
CA ASP A 79 -11.64 19.11 -37.14
C ASP A 79 -13.02 19.40 -36.51
N ASP A 80 -13.06 19.57 -35.17
CA ASP A 80 -13.64 20.78 -34.56
C ASP A 80 -13.09 21.01 -33.12
N VAL A 81 -12.90 22.28 -32.80
CA VAL A 81 -12.35 22.82 -31.55
C VAL A 81 -13.48 22.96 -30.53
N THR A 82 -13.40 22.25 -29.40
CA THR A 82 -14.16 22.63 -28.21
C THR A 82 -13.39 22.27 -26.94
N SER A 83 -13.32 23.22 -26.02
CA SER A 83 -12.63 23.22 -24.73
C SER A 83 -12.79 21.89 -23.95
N PRO A 84 -11.74 21.38 -23.26
CA PRO A 84 -11.83 20.09 -22.59
C PRO A 84 -12.67 20.24 -21.31
N LYS A 85 -13.96 19.86 -21.39
CA LYS A 85 -14.65 19.31 -20.21
C LYS A 85 -13.88 18.04 -19.81
N PRO A 86 -13.73 17.74 -18.51
CA PRO A 86 -13.12 16.49 -18.09
C PRO A 86 -13.95 15.34 -18.67
N GLN A 87 -13.43 14.69 -19.72
CA GLN A 87 -14.06 13.52 -20.29
C GLN A 87 -13.86 12.39 -19.30
N ILE A 88 -14.91 12.09 -18.53
CA ILE A 88 -15.04 10.77 -17.92
C ILE A 88 -15.05 9.79 -19.09
N ASN A 89 -13.95 9.07 -19.26
CA ASN A 89 -13.75 8.19 -20.40
C ASN A 89 -14.70 6.99 -20.25
N ASN A 90 -15.89 7.07 -20.86
CA ASN A 90 -16.95 6.04 -20.79
C ASN A 90 -16.57 4.69 -21.42
N LYS A 91 -15.31 4.51 -21.84
CA LYS A 91 -14.78 3.26 -22.42
C LYS A 91 -14.20 2.29 -21.36
N GLY A 92 -14.00 2.75 -20.12
CA GLY A 92 -13.46 1.95 -19.02
C GLY A 92 -14.53 1.23 -18.20
N ILE A 93 -14.16 0.81 -16.98
CA ILE A 93 -15.08 0.34 -15.94
C ILE A 93 -15.29 1.51 -14.95
N PRO A 94 -16.38 2.27 -15.06
CA PRO A 94 -16.60 3.43 -14.21
C PRO A 94 -16.66 3.05 -12.73
N PHE A 95 -16.11 3.92 -11.88
CA PHE A 95 -16.15 3.78 -10.42
C PHE A 95 -15.53 2.48 -9.89
N PHE A 96 -14.72 1.77 -10.68
CA PHE A 96 -14.09 0.51 -10.29
C PHE A 96 -13.41 0.61 -8.92
N TRP A 97 -12.55 1.61 -8.76
CA TRP A 97 -11.79 1.79 -7.54
C TRP A 97 -12.62 2.27 -6.37
N ILE A 98 -13.63 3.12 -6.60
CA ILE A 98 -14.54 3.55 -5.55
C ILE A 98 -15.28 2.34 -4.96
N ARG A 99 -15.84 1.48 -5.83
CA ARG A 99 -16.54 0.27 -5.40
C ARG A 99 -15.61 -0.75 -4.72
N ALA A 100 -14.37 -0.88 -5.22
CA ALA A 100 -13.39 -1.74 -4.58
C ALA A 100 -12.98 -1.23 -3.20
N LEU A 101 -12.78 0.09 -3.04
CA LEU A 101 -12.45 0.72 -1.77
C LEU A 101 -13.61 0.66 -0.77
N SER A 102 -14.86 0.81 -1.21
CA SER A 102 -16.03 0.73 -0.32
C SER A 102 -16.22 -0.65 0.31
N ALA A 103 -15.63 -1.70 -0.24
CA ALA A 103 -15.60 -3.03 0.36
C ALA A 103 -14.58 -3.15 1.51
N VAL A 104 -13.70 -2.17 1.68
CA VAL A 104 -12.62 -2.18 2.66
C VAL A 104 -12.93 -1.17 3.77
N SER A 105 -12.62 -1.54 5.02
CA SER A 105 -12.88 -0.72 6.21
C SER A 105 -12.25 0.67 6.16
N LEU A 106 -11.15 0.84 5.41
CA LEU A 106 -10.47 2.12 5.21
C LEU A 106 -11.39 3.22 4.69
N PHE A 107 -12.26 2.87 3.74
CA PHE A 107 -13.16 3.85 3.15
C PHE A 107 -14.26 4.29 4.12
N LEU A 108 -14.61 3.42 5.06
CA LEU A 108 -15.64 3.67 6.07
C LEU A 108 -15.08 4.45 7.26
N SER A 109 -13.79 4.28 7.62
CA SER A 109 -13.21 4.92 8.81
C SER A 109 -13.01 6.42 8.67
N TYR A 110 -12.81 6.92 7.45
CA TYR A 110 -12.57 8.35 7.18
C TYR A 110 -13.83 9.17 6.89
N ASN A 111 -15.03 8.62 7.15
CA ASN A 111 -16.31 9.30 6.90
C ASN A 111 -16.38 9.91 5.49
N THR A 112 -16.06 9.10 4.47
CA THR A 112 -16.01 9.54 3.08
C THR A 112 -17.28 10.30 2.68
N VAL A 113 -17.12 11.56 2.25
CA VAL A 113 -18.22 12.44 1.83
C VAL A 113 -18.42 12.41 0.31
N GLU A 114 -19.51 13.00 -0.19
CA GLU A 114 -19.85 12.98 -1.61
C GLU A 114 -18.74 13.59 -2.47
N GLU A 115 -18.11 14.67 -2.01
CA GLU A 115 -17.04 15.36 -2.74
C GLU A 115 -15.77 14.50 -2.84
N ASP A 116 -15.51 13.64 -1.85
CA ASP A 116 -14.44 12.65 -1.94
C ASP A 116 -14.72 11.66 -3.06
N LEU A 117 -15.98 11.21 -3.23
CA LEU A 117 -16.37 10.30 -4.30
C LEU A 117 -16.13 10.93 -5.68
N VAL A 118 -16.43 12.23 -5.83
CA VAL A 118 -16.21 12.93 -7.10
C VAL A 118 -14.72 13.05 -7.39
N ALA A 119 -13.89 13.39 -6.41
CA ALA A 119 -12.43 13.42 -6.59
C ALA A 119 -11.86 12.02 -6.86
N LEU A 120 -12.35 10.98 -6.17
CA LEU A 120 -11.98 9.59 -6.38
C LEU A 120 -12.45 9.02 -7.72
N SER A 121 -13.38 9.68 -8.42
CA SER A 121 -13.76 9.28 -9.78
C SER A 121 -12.62 9.43 -10.78
N TYR A 122 -11.61 10.25 -10.46
CA TYR A 122 -10.37 10.43 -11.22
C TYR A 122 -9.25 9.44 -10.82
N LEU A 123 -9.51 8.53 -9.89
CA LEU A 123 -8.56 7.51 -9.47
C LEU A 123 -8.41 6.45 -10.55
N ASN A 124 -7.20 6.31 -11.07
CA ASN A 124 -6.88 5.41 -12.18
C ASN A 124 -6.28 4.09 -11.73
N ASP A 125 -5.47 4.12 -10.68
CA ASP A 125 -4.77 2.94 -10.20
C ASP A 125 -4.44 3.04 -8.72
N ILE A 126 -4.36 1.87 -8.08
CA ILE A 126 -3.83 1.72 -6.74
C ILE A 126 -2.75 0.65 -6.80
N LYS A 127 -1.55 0.97 -6.31
CA LYS A 127 -0.41 0.05 -6.26
C LYS A 127 0.03 -0.18 -4.83
N ILE A 128 0.32 -1.43 -4.52
CA ILE A 128 1.01 -1.81 -3.29
C ILE A 128 2.37 -2.37 -3.67
N THR A 129 3.42 -1.90 -3.01
CA THR A 129 4.80 -2.38 -3.21
C THR A 129 5.43 -2.74 -1.87
N THR A 130 6.14 -3.86 -1.83
CA THR A 130 6.91 -4.24 -0.65
C THR A 130 8.23 -3.47 -0.63
N LEU A 131 8.58 -2.90 0.54
CA LEU A 131 9.85 -2.21 0.74
C LEU A 131 10.97 -3.21 1.00
N THR A 132 12.18 -2.82 0.63
CA THR A 132 13.39 -3.61 0.93
C THR A 132 13.51 -3.85 2.44
N PRO A 133 13.51 -5.11 2.89
CA PRO A 133 13.66 -5.43 4.30
C PRO A 133 15.10 -5.19 4.76
N SER A 134 15.29 -4.85 6.04
CA SER A 134 16.62 -4.71 6.63
C SER A 134 16.69 -5.41 7.99
N PHE A 135 17.61 -6.35 8.16
CA PHE A 135 17.86 -7.03 9.42
C PHE A 135 18.82 -6.24 10.31
N ASP A 136 18.45 -6.01 11.57
CA ASP A 136 19.29 -5.40 12.59
C ASP A 136 19.87 -6.49 13.51
N MET A 137 21.17 -6.75 13.39
CA MET A 137 21.87 -7.74 14.22
C MET A 137 21.94 -7.38 15.71
N LYS A 138 21.73 -6.12 16.09
CA LYS A 138 21.76 -5.70 17.50
C LYS A 138 20.47 -6.07 18.20
N SER A 139 19.33 -5.72 17.59
CA SER A 139 18.01 -6.02 18.13
C SER A 139 17.48 -7.41 17.74
N LEU A 140 18.14 -8.09 16.80
CA LEU A 140 17.67 -9.34 16.17
C LEU A 140 16.26 -9.18 15.59
N THR A 141 15.97 -8.01 15.02
CA THR A 141 14.68 -7.72 14.38
C THR A 141 14.86 -7.37 12.92
N ILE A 142 13.83 -7.66 12.12
CA ILE A 142 13.76 -7.31 10.71
C ILE A 142 12.83 -6.10 10.58
N ARG A 143 13.33 -5.01 10.00
CA ARG A 143 12.49 -3.90 9.59
C ARG A 143 11.85 -4.24 8.26
N MET A 144 10.52 -4.29 8.26
CA MET A 144 9.67 -4.55 7.11
C MET A 144 8.90 -3.29 6.73
N GLY A 145 8.31 -3.28 5.55
CA GLY A 145 7.30 -2.28 5.22
C GLY A 145 6.70 -2.45 3.84
N LYS A 146 5.63 -1.71 3.62
CA LYS A 146 4.88 -1.65 2.36
C LYS A 146 4.51 -0.21 2.04
N GLU A 147 4.30 0.07 0.76
CA GLU A 147 3.90 1.37 0.27
C GLU A 147 2.67 1.25 -0.62
N LEU A 148 1.65 2.07 -0.32
CA LEU A 148 0.35 2.13 -0.98
C LEU A 148 0.27 3.47 -1.70
N SER A 149 0.12 3.42 -3.02
CA SER A 149 0.08 4.60 -3.88
C SER A 149 -1.21 4.64 -4.68
N PHE A 150 -1.89 5.78 -4.64
CA PHE A 150 -3.11 6.10 -5.37
C PHE A 150 -2.74 7.04 -6.52
N PHE A 151 -3.04 6.67 -7.76
CA PHE A 151 -2.69 7.43 -8.96
C PHE A 151 -3.92 8.05 -9.59
N PHE A 152 -3.88 9.35 -9.83
CA PHE A 152 -5.02 10.11 -10.35
C PHE A 152 -4.73 10.65 -11.74
N ASP A 153 -5.78 10.77 -12.55
CA ASP A 153 -5.73 11.61 -13.73
C ASP A 153 -5.76 13.09 -13.36
N LYS A 154 -5.43 13.94 -14.35
CA LYS A 154 -5.65 15.39 -14.26
C LYS A 154 -7.10 15.65 -13.90
N ASN A 155 -7.29 16.25 -12.73
CA ASN A 155 -8.61 16.49 -12.14
C ASN A 155 -8.72 17.95 -11.67
N PRO A 156 -9.92 18.47 -11.43
CA PRO A 156 -10.10 19.86 -11.02
C PRO A 156 -9.80 20.11 -9.54
N TYR A 157 -9.57 19.07 -8.71
CA TYR A 157 -9.49 19.18 -7.25
C TYR A 157 -8.07 19.46 -6.74
N PHE A 158 -7.07 18.76 -7.27
CA PHE A 158 -5.68 18.92 -6.85
C PHE A 158 -4.72 18.81 -8.04
N THR A 159 -3.47 19.23 -7.84
CA THR A 159 -2.41 19.11 -8.84
C THR A 159 -1.60 17.83 -8.71
N ASN A 160 -1.68 17.14 -7.55
CA ASN A 160 -0.96 15.90 -7.30
C ASN A 160 -1.35 14.80 -8.30
N ASP A 161 -0.36 14.17 -8.93
CA ASP A 161 -0.60 13.01 -9.79
C ASP A 161 -0.81 11.71 -8.98
N HIS A 162 -0.32 11.68 -7.73
CA HIS A 162 -0.48 10.53 -6.84
C HIS A 162 -0.36 10.89 -5.36
N PHE A 163 -0.98 10.05 -4.52
CA PHE A 163 -0.84 10.06 -3.07
C PHE A 163 -0.24 8.76 -2.57
N THR A 164 0.70 8.82 -1.61
CA THR A 164 1.45 7.66 -1.15
C THR A 164 1.54 7.61 0.37
N ILE A 165 1.24 6.44 0.92
CA ILE A 165 1.34 6.10 2.34
C ILE A 165 2.26 4.90 2.49
N ARG A 166 3.09 4.93 3.51
CA ARG A 166 4.06 3.88 3.80
C ARG A 166 3.84 3.32 5.20
N MET A 167 3.71 2.01 5.29
CA MET A 167 3.66 1.29 6.56
C MET A 167 5.01 0.66 6.84
N ILE A 168 5.57 0.91 8.03
CA ILE A 168 6.86 0.37 8.47
C ILE A 168 6.67 -0.32 9.81
N TYR A 169 7.10 -1.57 9.92
CA TYR A 169 6.99 -2.34 11.16
C TYR A 169 8.23 -3.18 11.41
N ARG A 170 8.36 -3.68 12.64
CA ARG A 170 9.41 -4.64 13.01
C ARG A 170 8.81 -6.03 13.07
N ALA A 171 9.61 -7.00 12.67
CA ALA A 171 9.29 -8.41 12.77
C ALA A 171 10.43 -9.17 13.47
N ASN A 172 10.11 -10.31 14.07
CA ASN A 172 11.08 -11.22 14.64
C ASN A 172 11.79 -12.02 13.54
N GLU A 173 12.70 -12.90 13.94
CA GLU A 173 13.45 -13.79 13.04
C GLU A 173 12.56 -14.66 12.15
N SER A 174 11.35 -14.99 12.61
CA SER A 174 10.35 -15.78 11.89
C SER A 174 9.50 -14.95 10.90
N GLY A 175 9.63 -13.62 10.95
CA GLY A 175 8.82 -12.70 10.14
C GLY A 175 7.50 -12.29 10.79
N GLU A 176 7.25 -12.69 12.03
CA GLU A 176 6.05 -12.28 12.78
C GLU A 176 6.25 -10.88 13.33
N ARG A 177 5.21 -10.05 13.27
CA ARG A 177 5.26 -8.67 13.73
C ARG A 177 5.55 -8.61 15.24
N ILE A 178 6.46 -7.71 15.63
CA ILE A 178 6.78 -7.43 17.03
C ILE A 178 6.09 -6.13 17.44
N GLY A 179 5.26 -6.22 18.49
CA GLY A 179 4.52 -5.10 19.03
C GLY A 179 3.23 -4.80 18.26
N SER A 180 2.36 -4.01 18.89
CA SER A 180 1.04 -3.64 18.36
C SER A 180 1.06 -2.48 17.36
N THR A 181 2.14 -1.71 17.28
CA THR A 181 2.15 -0.46 16.49
C THR A 181 3.31 -0.46 15.51
N GLY A 182 3.05 -0.83 14.26
CA GLY A 182 3.90 -0.29 13.20
C GLY A 182 3.64 1.21 13.03
N ARG A 183 4.40 1.85 12.16
CA ARG A 183 4.30 3.29 11.90
C ARG A 183 3.74 3.49 10.50
N ILE A 184 2.68 4.28 10.41
CA ILE A 184 2.25 4.87 9.15
C ILE A 184 3.04 6.16 8.95
N LYS A 185 3.62 6.28 7.76
CA LYS A 185 4.27 7.48 7.28
C LYS A 185 3.59 7.91 5.99
N VAL A 186 2.99 9.09 6.00
CA VAL A 186 2.53 9.73 4.78
C VAL A 186 3.77 10.21 4.02
N ILE A 187 3.88 9.83 2.74
CA ILE A 187 4.99 10.22 1.86
C ILE A 187 4.63 11.43 1.03
N THR A 188 3.34 11.61 0.74
CA THR A 188 2.83 12.81 0.09
C THR A 188 3.11 14.06 0.92
N ASN A 189 3.72 15.06 0.30
CA ASN A 189 3.96 16.37 0.92
C ASN A 189 2.70 17.25 0.86
N GLY A 190 1.65 16.82 1.56
CA GLY A 190 0.36 17.51 1.56
C GLY A 190 -0.39 17.45 0.23
N ILE A 191 -1.64 17.90 0.26
CA ILE A 191 -2.51 17.94 -0.91
C ILE A 191 -2.52 19.35 -1.47
N ASP A 192 -2.12 19.51 -2.73
CA ASP A 192 -2.09 20.79 -3.43
C ASP A 192 -3.45 21.04 -4.09
N TRP A 193 -4.40 21.47 -3.28
CA TRP A 193 -5.77 21.77 -3.69
C TRP A 193 -5.82 22.95 -4.66
N LYS A 194 -6.62 22.80 -5.73
CA LYS A 194 -6.88 23.88 -6.68
C LYS A 194 -7.90 24.84 -6.07
N VAL A 195 -7.54 26.13 -6.08
CA VAL A 195 -8.31 27.24 -5.54
C VAL A 195 -9.76 27.15 -6.04
N ASN A 196 -10.72 27.00 -5.11
CA ASN A 196 -12.18 26.90 -5.25
C ASN A 196 -12.83 25.53 -5.00
N LEU A 197 -12.08 24.48 -4.66
CA LEU A 197 -12.68 23.19 -4.32
C LEU A 197 -12.21 22.74 -2.94
N LEU A 198 -13.16 22.88 -2.00
CA LEU A 198 -13.23 22.25 -0.68
C LEU A 198 -12.48 22.99 0.43
N GLU A 199 -13.28 23.68 1.25
CA GLU A 199 -13.07 23.63 2.70
C GLU A 199 -12.81 22.17 3.06
N ILE A 200 -11.59 21.84 3.45
CA ILE A 200 -11.20 20.51 3.93
C ILE A 200 -12.14 20.22 5.10
N ASN A 201 -13.17 19.45 4.84
CA ASN A 201 -14.14 19.10 5.85
C ASN A 201 -13.41 18.25 6.89
N SER A 202 -13.72 18.44 8.17
CA SER A 202 -13.11 17.64 9.25
C SER A 202 -13.27 16.12 9.03
N SER A 203 -14.25 15.72 8.21
CA SER A 203 -14.51 14.37 7.70
C SER A 203 -14.26 14.30 6.19
N SER A 204 -13.08 13.80 5.78
CA SER A 204 -12.76 13.50 4.38
C SER A 204 -11.86 12.26 4.31
N PHE A 205 -12.07 11.42 3.29
CA PHE A 205 -11.17 10.32 2.93
C PHE A 205 -9.72 10.78 2.78
N PHE A 206 -9.51 11.96 2.19
CA PHE A 206 -8.17 12.46 1.89
C PHE A 206 -7.34 12.80 3.15
N ASN A 207 -7.96 12.85 4.33
CA ASN A 207 -7.25 13.01 5.60
C ASN A 207 -6.27 11.86 5.89
N VAL A 208 -6.48 10.68 5.28
CA VAL A 208 -5.52 9.55 5.33
C VAL A 208 -4.15 9.92 4.74
N PHE A 209 -4.09 10.96 3.90
CA PHE A 209 -2.86 11.49 3.30
C PHE A 209 -2.32 12.73 4.02
N ILE A 210 -2.74 12.97 5.25
CA ILE A 210 -2.26 14.07 6.11
C ILE A 210 -1.65 13.45 7.36
N GLN A 211 -0.33 13.58 7.55
CA GLN A 211 0.42 12.85 8.58
C GLN A 211 -0.11 13.10 10.00
N GLU A 212 -0.58 14.32 10.26
CA GLU A 212 -1.08 14.76 11.57
C GLU A 212 -2.47 14.21 11.90
N LEU A 213 -3.20 13.69 10.91
CA LEU A 213 -4.56 13.17 11.07
C LEU A 213 -4.62 11.65 11.10
N VAL A 214 -3.49 10.97 10.84
CA VAL A 214 -3.38 9.51 10.88
C VAL A 214 -3.08 9.07 12.32
N ASN A 215 -3.96 8.24 12.87
CA ASN A 215 -3.92 7.71 14.22
C ASN A 215 -3.43 6.25 14.26
N GLU A 216 -3.23 5.70 15.46
CA GLU A 216 -2.81 4.30 15.61
C GLU A 216 -3.90 3.31 15.13
N GLU A 217 -5.19 3.66 15.24
CA GLU A 217 -6.29 2.81 14.77
C GLU A 217 -6.29 2.61 13.26
N ASP A 218 -5.76 3.58 12.50
CA ASP A 218 -5.60 3.49 11.05
C ASP A 218 -4.59 2.41 10.65
N TYR A 219 -3.71 2.03 11.57
CA TYR A 219 -2.69 1.02 11.34
C TYR A 219 -3.30 -0.33 10.99
N GLU A 220 -4.22 -0.83 11.82
CA GLU A 220 -4.87 -2.13 11.60
C GLU A 220 -5.71 -2.13 10.32
N ILE A 221 -6.37 -1.02 10.06
CA ILE A 221 -7.18 -0.81 8.86
C ILE A 221 -6.31 -0.83 7.60
N LEU A 222 -5.22 -0.05 7.60
CA LEU A 222 -4.29 0.01 6.48
C LEU A 222 -3.53 -1.31 6.31
N ASP A 223 -3.19 -2.01 7.38
CA ASP A 223 -2.52 -3.31 7.32
C ASP A 223 -3.35 -4.34 6.53
N SER A 224 -4.66 -4.39 6.78
CA SER A 224 -5.60 -5.23 6.02
C SER A 224 -5.63 -4.88 4.53
N VAL A 225 -5.62 -3.57 4.21
CA VAL A 225 -5.54 -3.06 2.83
C VAL A 225 -4.24 -3.51 2.18
N PHE A 226 -3.11 -3.37 2.89
CA PHE A 226 -1.77 -3.71 2.43
C PHE A 226 -1.57 -5.19 2.10
N ASP A 227 -2.32 -6.08 2.75
CA ASP A 227 -2.21 -7.52 2.53
C ASP A 227 -3.07 -8.04 1.38
N ASN A 228 -4.24 -7.43 1.18
CA ASN A 228 -5.27 -8.04 0.35
C ASN A 228 -5.67 -7.20 -0.88
N PHE A 229 -5.50 -5.88 -0.83
CA PHE A 229 -6.21 -5.02 -1.77
C PHE A 229 -5.79 -5.24 -3.23
N ASN A 230 -4.48 -5.37 -3.49
CA ASN A 230 -4.01 -5.51 -4.87
C ASN A 230 -4.45 -6.83 -5.52
N THR A 231 -4.56 -7.92 -4.75
CA THR A 231 -4.95 -9.24 -5.26
C THR A 231 -6.47 -9.44 -5.26
N LYS A 232 -7.20 -8.75 -4.38
CA LYS A 232 -8.66 -8.88 -4.23
C LYS A 232 -9.47 -7.73 -4.81
N ALA A 233 -8.84 -6.69 -5.39
CA ALA A 233 -9.55 -5.52 -5.93
C ALA A 233 -10.72 -5.88 -6.88
N ILE A 234 -10.55 -6.89 -7.73
CA ILE A 234 -11.63 -7.38 -8.61
C ILE A 234 -12.76 -8.02 -7.80
N GLN A 235 -12.43 -8.85 -6.80
CA GLN A 235 -13.42 -9.48 -5.92
C GLN A 235 -14.20 -8.41 -5.14
N TYR A 236 -13.51 -7.42 -4.58
CA TYR A 236 -14.11 -6.28 -3.88
C TYR A 236 -15.06 -5.48 -4.77
N PHE A 237 -14.69 -5.25 -6.04
CA PHE A 237 -15.57 -4.60 -7.00
C PHE A 237 -16.89 -5.35 -7.22
N TYR A 238 -16.87 -6.69 -7.25
CA TYR A 238 -18.06 -7.52 -7.47
C TYR A 238 -18.84 -7.85 -6.20
N GLN A 239 -18.35 -7.48 -5.00
CA GLN A 239 -18.96 -7.86 -3.73
C GLN A 239 -20.35 -7.25 -3.50
N PHE A 240 -20.70 -6.18 -4.23
CA PHE A 240 -21.97 -5.46 -4.12
C PHE A 240 -22.84 -5.54 -5.38
N ASN A 241 -22.62 -6.54 -6.25
CA ASN A 241 -23.46 -6.82 -7.42
C ASN A 241 -24.43 -7.98 -7.18
#